data_AF-A0AAD8YDN3-F1
#
_entry.id   AF-A0AAD8YDN3-F1
#
_cell.length_a   1.000
_cell.length_b   1.000
_cell.length_c   1.000
_cell.angle_alpha   90.00
_cell.angle_beta   90.00
_cell.angle_gamma   90.00
#
_symmetry.space_group_name_H-M   'P 1'
#
loop_
_entity.id
_entity.type
_entity.pdbx_description
1 polymer ?
#
loop_
_entity_poly.entity_id
_entity_poly.type
_entity_poly.pdbx_seq_one_letter_code
_entity_poly.pdbx_strand_id
1 'polypeptide(L)'
;MSPPSFKLQAMQLDNDGSSEETTPMYPIVLDAKDTPPEVFHEQYEAKVIPCVIRNVPYGDSSLRAATGLLLMKRKKTAMIIPQFLLLEFKKNGQLYIVERGFKCGEDDDGYTIRMKLRYFIEYLQHNKDDSPLYIFDATFDEDKFAKRLLEDYTVPDYFSEDLFGLIGESKRPPYRWFLVDRVEVELPVVKGRKLILPGEDDEAIHYFTTILPRIKRRAATSGGKGDYSNFECYEFTQYPGETVFVPHGWWHAVMNVTHTVGVTQNYCSKRNFDEVWLQTRSGRKKMACSWLRKLQEHYPDLARRAKALNRRDRFVMWEDDPEAQRRYRKKEADKERKKREKREQKEKERARKKEKWGDHRTTERRKETHS
;
A
#
# COMPACT_ATOMS: atom_id res chain seq x y z
N MET A 1 -2.11 25.98 -3.12
CA MET A 1 -0.76 26.28 -3.63
C MET A 1 -0.51 25.30 -4.75
N SER A 2 -0.17 25.78 -5.94
CA SER A 2 0.27 24.91 -7.04
C SER A 2 1.59 24.24 -6.65
N PRO A 3 1.86 23.00 -7.11
CA PRO A 3 3.20 22.43 -6.95
C PRO A 3 4.22 23.30 -7.68
N PRO A 4 5.46 23.44 -7.16
CA PRO A 4 6.51 24.18 -7.86
C PRO A 4 6.81 23.51 -9.20
N SER A 5 6.79 24.30 -10.28
CA SER A 5 7.14 23.84 -11.62
C SER A 5 8.66 23.67 -11.76
N PHE A 6 9.20 22.60 -11.19
CA PHE A 6 10.55 22.16 -11.51
C PHE A 6 10.54 21.54 -12.91
N LYS A 7 11.03 22.30 -13.91
CA LYS A 7 11.49 21.69 -15.16
C LYS A 7 12.59 20.69 -14.81
N LEU A 8 12.35 19.41 -15.10
CA LEU A 8 13.28 18.32 -14.83
C LEU A 8 14.49 18.43 -15.77
N GLN A 9 15.62 18.91 -15.26
CA GLN A 9 16.91 18.73 -15.93
C GLN A 9 17.45 17.33 -15.62
N ALA A 10 17.11 16.38 -16.48
CA ALA A 10 17.86 15.14 -16.63
C ALA A 10 18.99 15.39 -17.65
N MET A 11 20.23 15.53 -17.18
CA MET A 11 21.38 15.53 -18.10
C MET A 11 21.62 14.09 -18.54
N GLN A 12 21.48 13.81 -19.83
CA GLN A 12 22.12 12.65 -20.42
C GLN A 12 23.64 12.80 -20.27
N LEU A 13 24.31 11.76 -19.76
CA LEU A 13 25.77 11.64 -19.81
C LEU A 13 26.20 11.06 -21.16
N ASP A 14 25.78 11.71 -22.24
CA ASP A 14 26.23 11.41 -23.60
C ASP A 14 27.19 12.52 -24.05
N ASN A 15 28.38 12.10 -24.49
CA ASN A 15 29.53 12.99 -24.74
C ASN A 15 29.45 13.60 -26.15
N ASP A 16 28.41 14.40 -26.40
CA ASP A 16 28.18 15.19 -27.61
C ASP A 16 27.77 16.62 -27.21
N GLY A 17 28.36 17.63 -27.86
CA GLY A 17 28.19 19.04 -27.51
C GLY A 17 26.90 19.70 -28.01
N SER A 18 25.77 18.98 -28.00
CA SER A 18 24.46 19.49 -28.46
C SER A 18 23.47 19.63 -27.30
N SER A 19 23.23 20.87 -26.87
CA SER A 19 22.34 21.20 -25.74
C SER A 19 20.86 21.27 -26.17
N GLU A 20 20.26 20.17 -26.60
CA GLU A 20 18.80 20.06 -26.70
C GLU A 20 18.21 19.61 -25.34
N GLU A 21 17.16 20.30 -24.86
CA GLU A 21 16.43 19.91 -23.64
C GLU A 21 15.61 18.62 -23.90
N THR A 22 16.26 17.45 -23.89
CA THR A 22 15.56 16.17 -24.01
C THR A 22 14.73 15.89 -22.75
N THR A 23 13.42 15.84 -22.90
CA THR A 23 12.53 15.43 -21.81
C THR A 23 12.79 13.96 -21.48
N PRO A 24 13.11 13.59 -20.22
CA PRO A 24 13.45 12.22 -19.89
C PRO A 24 12.29 11.27 -20.20
N MET A 25 12.54 10.25 -21.03
CA MET A 25 11.58 9.20 -21.31
C MET A 25 11.46 8.31 -20.07
N TYR A 26 10.33 8.37 -19.38
CA TYR A 26 10.05 7.46 -18.28
C TYR A 26 9.53 6.10 -18.79
N PRO A 27 9.84 4.99 -18.09
CA PRO A 27 10.59 4.94 -16.84
C PRO A 27 12.09 5.15 -17.09
N ILE A 28 12.74 5.92 -16.22
CA ILE A 28 14.21 5.88 -16.18
C ILE A 28 14.59 4.52 -15.58
N VAL A 29 15.29 3.70 -16.36
CA VAL A 29 15.72 2.37 -15.95
C VAL A 29 17.21 2.42 -15.59
N LEU A 30 17.53 1.98 -14.39
CA LEU A 30 18.86 2.00 -13.80
C LEU A 30 19.33 0.55 -13.62
N ASP A 31 20.62 0.30 -13.77
CA ASP A 31 21.25 -0.94 -13.31
C ASP A 31 21.98 -0.66 -11.99
N ALA A 32 21.74 -1.51 -10.98
CA ALA A 32 22.38 -1.39 -9.67
C ALA A 32 23.91 -1.54 -9.71
N LYS A 33 24.47 -2.14 -10.77
CA LYS A 33 25.92 -2.20 -11.02
C LYS A 33 26.50 -0.82 -11.32
N ASP A 34 25.78 -0.01 -12.08
CA ASP A 34 26.26 1.28 -12.60
C ASP A 34 25.74 2.47 -11.78
N THR A 35 24.69 2.26 -10.97
CA THR A 35 24.08 3.29 -10.09
C THR A 35 24.09 2.86 -8.61
N PRO A 36 25.23 2.95 -7.90
CA PRO A 36 25.29 2.60 -6.47
C PRO A 36 24.40 3.52 -5.60
N PRO A 37 24.05 3.13 -4.36
CA PRO A 37 23.10 3.85 -3.51
C PRO A 37 23.35 5.35 -3.39
N GLU A 38 24.58 5.77 -3.15
CA GLU A 38 25.02 7.18 -3.11
C GLU A 38 24.63 7.96 -4.38
N VAL A 39 24.90 7.41 -5.56
CA VAL A 39 24.53 8.03 -6.85
C VAL A 39 23.01 8.08 -6.99
N PHE A 40 22.31 7.01 -6.60
CA PHE A 40 20.84 6.99 -6.56
C PHE A 40 20.26 8.10 -5.65
N HIS A 41 20.80 8.23 -4.45
CA HIS A 41 20.37 9.20 -3.45
C HIS A 41 20.52 10.65 -3.93
N GLU A 42 21.62 10.97 -4.61
CA GLU A 42 21.91 12.32 -5.10
C GLU A 42 21.19 12.65 -6.40
N GLN A 43 21.12 11.72 -7.34
CA GLN A 43 20.61 11.99 -8.68
C GLN A 43 19.10 11.75 -8.82
N TYR A 44 18.51 10.83 -8.05
CA TYR A 44 17.11 10.41 -8.22
C TYR A 44 16.27 10.70 -6.99
N GLU A 45 16.67 10.23 -5.79
CA GLU A 45 15.88 10.43 -4.58
C GLU A 45 15.79 11.91 -4.18
N ALA A 46 16.94 12.61 -4.07
CA ALA A 46 16.98 14.02 -3.71
C ALA A 46 16.29 14.94 -4.74
N LYS A 47 16.23 14.51 -6.01
CA LYS A 47 15.55 15.22 -7.10
C LYS A 47 14.09 14.81 -7.30
N VAL A 48 13.58 13.86 -6.50
CA VAL A 48 12.18 13.39 -6.56
C VAL A 48 11.83 12.76 -7.92
N ILE A 49 12.78 12.02 -8.50
CA ILE A 49 12.69 11.38 -9.83
C ILE A 49 12.38 9.88 -9.66
N PRO A 50 11.28 9.35 -10.23
CA PRO A 50 10.98 7.93 -10.19
C PRO A 50 11.85 7.15 -11.17
N CYS A 51 12.19 5.93 -10.79
CA CYS A 51 13.02 5.04 -11.60
C CYS A 51 12.73 3.56 -11.31
N VAL A 52 13.11 2.70 -12.25
CA VAL A 52 13.12 1.24 -12.08
C VAL A 52 14.58 0.81 -11.93
N ILE A 53 14.92 0.17 -10.82
CA ILE A 53 16.27 -0.32 -10.53
C ILE A 53 16.33 -1.82 -10.80
N ARG A 54 17.19 -2.23 -11.71
CA ARG A 54 17.48 -3.62 -12.08
C ARG A 54 18.64 -4.17 -11.28
N ASN A 55 18.70 -5.50 -11.16
CA ASN A 55 19.86 -6.22 -10.62
C ASN A 55 20.27 -5.80 -9.19
N VAL A 56 19.31 -5.30 -8.40
CA VAL A 56 19.54 -4.85 -7.02
C VAL A 56 20.10 -6.03 -6.19
N PRO A 57 21.23 -5.84 -5.48
CA PRO A 57 21.89 -6.92 -4.74
C PRO A 57 21.17 -7.22 -3.42
N TYR A 58 20.03 -7.91 -3.48
CA TYR A 58 19.17 -8.27 -2.34
C TYR A 58 19.78 -9.30 -1.35
N GLY A 59 21.09 -9.57 -1.41
CA GLY A 59 21.77 -10.63 -0.66
C GLY A 59 21.37 -12.06 -1.09
N ASP A 60 22.16 -13.05 -0.69
CA ASP A 60 22.01 -14.46 -1.08
C ASP A 60 20.64 -15.08 -0.72
N SER A 61 19.89 -14.51 0.22
CA SER A 61 18.57 -15.03 0.60
C SER A 61 17.49 -14.82 -0.46
N SER A 62 17.59 -13.74 -1.26
CA SER A 62 16.59 -13.36 -2.26
C SER A 62 16.39 -14.38 -3.39
N LEU A 63 17.42 -15.17 -3.71
CA LEU A 63 17.38 -16.29 -4.65
C LEU A 63 16.38 -17.38 -4.24
N ARG A 64 16.00 -17.48 -2.96
CA ARG A 64 15.00 -18.47 -2.49
C ARG A 64 13.59 -18.16 -2.97
N ALA A 65 13.24 -16.89 -3.19
CA ALA A 65 11.94 -16.51 -3.70
C ALA A 65 11.78 -16.81 -5.21
N ALA A 66 12.88 -16.88 -5.96
CA ALA A 66 12.84 -16.94 -7.43
C ALA A 66 12.67 -18.34 -8.03
N THR A 67 13.08 -19.41 -7.33
CA THR A 67 13.28 -20.73 -7.97
C THR A 67 12.78 -21.91 -7.13
N GLY A 68 11.54 -22.33 -7.43
CA GLY A 68 11.04 -23.65 -7.07
C GLY A 68 9.65 -23.92 -7.63
N LEU A 69 9.42 -25.16 -8.08
CA LEU A 69 8.14 -25.64 -8.60
C LEU A 69 7.82 -27.01 -7.97
N LEU A 70 7.02 -27.03 -6.90
CA LEU A 70 6.67 -28.29 -6.23
C LEU A 70 5.32 -28.82 -6.70
N LEU A 71 5.35 -29.88 -7.49
CA LEU A 71 4.15 -30.55 -8.00
C LEU A 71 3.45 -31.35 -6.89
N MET A 72 2.46 -30.74 -6.21
CA MET A 72 1.67 -31.40 -5.16
C MET A 72 0.73 -32.50 -5.72
N LYS A 73 1.27 -33.71 -5.92
CA LYS A 73 0.50 -34.89 -6.33
C LYS A 73 -0.39 -35.45 -5.20
N ARG A 74 -1.54 -34.82 -4.93
CA ARG A 74 -2.68 -35.48 -4.25
C ARG A 74 -4.01 -35.21 -4.94
N LYS A 75 -4.41 -36.18 -5.77
CA LYS A 75 -5.74 -36.37 -6.41
C LYS A 75 -6.22 -35.28 -7.38
N LYS A 76 -6.02 -35.56 -8.68
CA LYS A 76 -6.81 -35.12 -9.85
C LYS A 76 -6.94 -33.62 -10.20
N THR A 77 -6.18 -32.72 -9.59
CA THR A 77 -5.89 -31.41 -10.20
C THR A 77 -4.40 -31.09 -10.03
N ALA A 78 -3.67 -30.94 -11.14
CA ALA A 78 -2.24 -30.61 -11.11
C ALA A 78 -2.08 -29.11 -10.87
N MET A 79 -1.95 -28.75 -9.60
CA MET A 79 -1.81 -27.36 -9.16
C MET A 79 -0.35 -26.90 -9.23
N ILE A 80 -0.10 -25.85 -10.02
CA ILE A 80 1.16 -25.10 -10.01
C ILE A 80 1.02 -23.95 -9.01
N ILE A 81 1.34 -24.19 -7.73
CA ILE A 81 1.70 -23.07 -6.84
C ILE A 81 3.21 -22.85 -7.02
N PRO A 82 3.68 -21.62 -7.19
CA PRO A 82 5.10 -21.30 -7.01
C PRO A 82 5.57 -21.82 -5.65
N GLN A 83 6.70 -22.55 -5.60
CA GLN A 83 7.10 -23.26 -4.38
C GLN A 83 7.41 -22.31 -3.22
N PHE A 84 7.76 -21.06 -3.53
CA PHE A 84 7.94 -19.99 -2.54
C PHE A 84 6.61 -19.50 -1.90
N LEU A 85 5.44 -19.73 -2.52
CA LEU A 85 4.13 -19.50 -1.86
C LEU A 85 3.74 -20.70 -0.97
N LEU A 86 4.32 -21.87 -1.24
CA LEU A 86 4.25 -23.09 -0.43
C LEU A 86 5.31 -23.14 0.68
N LEU A 87 5.86 -21.99 1.11
CA LEU A 87 6.87 -21.81 2.18
C LEU A 87 6.91 -23.01 3.14
N GLU A 88 7.92 -23.88 2.96
CA GLU A 88 7.98 -25.20 3.61
C GLU A 88 8.37 -25.11 5.10
N PHE A 89 7.65 -24.31 5.87
CA PHE A 89 7.76 -24.26 7.33
C PHE A 89 7.02 -25.45 7.97
N LYS A 90 7.49 -26.66 7.63
CA LYS A 90 7.12 -27.92 8.27
C LYS A 90 7.61 -27.90 9.72
N LYS A 91 6.69 -27.70 10.66
CA LYS A 91 6.84 -28.22 12.02
C LYS A 91 5.75 -29.28 12.22
N ASN A 92 6.15 -30.49 12.57
CA ASN A 92 5.23 -31.63 12.78
C ASN A 92 4.30 -31.93 11.58
N GLY A 93 4.74 -31.66 10.34
CA GLY A 93 3.98 -31.95 9.11
C GLY A 93 2.85 -30.95 8.77
N GLN A 94 2.67 -29.89 9.54
CA GLN A 94 1.65 -28.86 9.31
C GLN A 94 2.29 -27.62 8.66
N LEU A 95 1.68 -27.09 7.60
CA LEU A 95 2.09 -25.81 6.99
C LEU A 95 1.38 -24.67 7.73
N TYR A 96 2.12 -23.80 8.42
CA TYR A 96 1.50 -22.77 9.27
C TYR A 96 1.11 -21.48 8.54
N ILE A 97 1.88 -21.05 7.54
CA ILE A 97 1.57 -19.81 6.80
C ILE A 97 0.30 -19.97 5.95
N VAL A 98 0.07 -21.13 5.33
CA VAL A 98 -1.15 -21.38 4.54
C VAL A 98 -2.44 -21.37 5.39
N GLU A 99 -2.31 -21.56 6.71
CA GLU A 99 -3.40 -21.52 7.69
C GLU A 99 -3.63 -20.13 8.30
N ARG A 100 -2.71 -19.18 8.11
CA ARG A 100 -2.84 -17.80 8.59
C ARG A 100 -3.82 -17.01 7.71
N GLY A 101 -4.68 -16.21 8.34
CA GLY A 101 -5.53 -15.24 7.65
C GLY A 101 -4.77 -13.97 7.24
N PHE A 102 -4.50 -13.80 5.96
CA PHE A 102 -3.93 -12.57 5.38
C PHE A 102 -5.05 -11.57 5.09
N LYS A 103 -4.79 -10.27 5.28
CA LYS A 103 -5.72 -9.20 4.89
C LYS A 103 -5.94 -9.25 3.37
N CYS A 104 -7.20 -9.33 2.96
CA CYS A 104 -7.63 -9.30 1.56
C CYS A 104 -8.80 -8.34 1.30
N GLY A 105 -9.13 -7.47 2.26
CA GLY A 105 -10.18 -6.46 2.14
C GLY A 105 -10.49 -5.75 3.47
N GLU A 106 -11.49 -4.86 3.44
CA GLU A 106 -12.13 -4.24 4.61
C GLU A 106 -13.65 -4.20 4.39
N ASP A 107 -14.46 -4.24 5.46
CA ASP A 107 -15.92 -4.13 5.39
C ASP A 107 -16.42 -2.67 5.59
N ASP A 108 -17.73 -2.45 5.43
CA ASP A 108 -18.39 -1.13 5.55
C ASP A 108 -18.22 -0.45 6.92
N ASP A 109 -17.99 -1.21 8.00
CA ASP A 109 -17.72 -0.67 9.35
C ASP A 109 -16.18 -0.49 9.58
N GLY A 110 -15.34 -0.81 8.59
CA GLY A 110 -13.88 -0.67 8.59
C GLY A 110 -13.12 -1.84 9.21
N TYR A 111 -13.76 -3.01 9.37
CA TYR A 111 -13.09 -4.20 9.90
C TYR A 111 -12.31 -4.94 8.80
N THR A 112 -11.09 -5.35 9.12
CA THR A 112 -10.22 -6.08 8.18
C THR A 112 -10.78 -7.45 7.84
N ILE A 113 -11.07 -7.68 6.55
CA ILE A 113 -11.41 -9.00 6.01
C ILE A 113 -10.11 -9.78 5.82
N ARG A 114 -10.07 -11.01 6.36
CA ARG A 114 -8.92 -11.90 6.28
C ARG A 114 -9.31 -13.27 5.73
N MET A 115 -8.57 -13.76 4.75
CA MET A 115 -8.73 -15.11 4.19
C MET A 115 -7.47 -15.93 4.45
N LYS A 116 -7.64 -17.22 4.76
CA LYS A 116 -6.49 -18.15 4.87
C LYS A 116 -5.81 -18.26 3.52
N LEU A 117 -4.48 -18.20 3.48
CA LEU A 117 -3.73 -18.26 2.22
C LEU A 117 -4.06 -19.53 1.40
N ARG A 118 -4.35 -20.68 2.04
CA ARG A 118 -4.84 -21.88 1.33
C ARG A 118 -6.12 -21.64 0.51
N TYR A 119 -7.08 -20.92 1.09
CA TYR A 119 -8.35 -20.58 0.44
C TYR A 119 -8.19 -19.45 -0.55
N PHE A 120 -7.25 -18.53 -0.31
CA PHE A 120 -6.88 -17.51 -1.29
C PHE A 120 -6.29 -18.16 -2.54
N ILE A 121 -5.36 -19.10 -2.42
CA ILE A 121 -4.81 -19.83 -3.57
C ILE A 121 -5.89 -20.64 -4.30
N GLU A 122 -6.77 -21.34 -3.58
CA GLU A 122 -7.91 -22.07 -4.15
C GLU A 122 -8.90 -21.14 -4.86
N TYR A 123 -9.18 -19.97 -4.29
CA TYR A 123 -9.94 -18.89 -4.92
C TYR A 123 -9.27 -18.44 -6.22
N LEU A 124 -8.00 -18.01 -6.17
CA LEU A 124 -7.28 -17.52 -7.34
C LEU A 124 -7.40 -18.50 -8.51
N GLN A 125 -7.24 -19.81 -8.28
CA GLN A 125 -7.32 -20.85 -9.32
C GLN A 125 -8.64 -20.91 -10.08
N HIS A 126 -9.76 -20.71 -9.39
CA HIS A 126 -11.11 -20.84 -9.95
C HIS A 126 -11.76 -19.47 -10.22
N ASN A 127 -11.07 -18.39 -9.88
CA ASN A 127 -11.56 -17.03 -9.95
C ASN A 127 -11.92 -16.62 -11.38
N LYS A 128 -13.03 -15.88 -11.50
CA LYS A 128 -13.50 -15.19 -12.72
C LYS A 128 -14.07 -13.80 -12.41
N ASP A 129 -13.77 -13.25 -11.23
CA ASP A 129 -14.26 -11.95 -10.79
C ASP A 129 -13.59 -10.82 -11.58
N ASP A 130 -14.37 -9.79 -11.96
CA ASP A 130 -13.90 -8.61 -12.70
C ASP A 130 -12.78 -7.83 -11.96
N SER A 131 -12.85 -7.79 -10.62
CA SER A 131 -11.82 -7.27 -9.73
C SER A 131 -11.51 -8.31 -8.64
N PRO A 132 -10.46 -9.13 -8.82
CA PRO A 132 -10.09 -10.17 -7.86
C PRO A 132 -9.84 -9.66 -6.43
N LEU A 133 -10.07 -10.51 -5.43
CA LEU A 133 -9.58 -10.26 -4.07
C LEU A 133 -8.04 -10.19 -4.08
N TYR A 134 -7.49 -9.17 -3.42
CA TYR A 134 -6.04 -8.89 -3.41
C TYR A 134 -5.49 -8.97 -1.99
N ILE A 135 -4.46 -9.79 -1.74
CA ILE A 135 -3.76 -9.79 -0.44
C ILE A 135 -2.90 -8.54 -0.33
N PHE A 136 -3.15 -7.76 0.72
CA PHE A 136 -2.42 -6.54 1.06
C PHE A 136 -2.15 -6.52 2.58
N ASP A 137 -1.31 -7.43 3.05
CA ASP A 137 -1.13 -7.70 4.49
C ASP A 137 0.03 -6.90 5.09
N ALA A 138 -0.29 -6.05 6.06
CA ALA A 138 0.63 -5.12 6.71
C ALA A 138 1.18 -5.62 8.06
N THR A 139 0.80 -6.84 8.47
CA THR A 139 0.99 -7.35 9.84
C THR A 139 1.62 -8.75 9.82
N PHE A 140 2.35 -9.08 8.76
CA PHE A 140 2.97 -10.39 8.57
C PHE A 140 4.23 -10.54 9.43
N ASP A 141 4.94 -9.44 9.66
CA ASP A 141 6.13 -9.31 10.50
C ASP A 141 5.85 -9.29 12.01
N GLU A 142 4.59 -9.06 12.41
CA GLU A 142 4.11 -9.25 13.79
C GLU A 142 3.71 -10.70 14.09
N ASP A 143 3.47 -11.52 13.05
CA ASP A 143 2.96 -12.88 13.19
C ASP A 143 4.08 -13.90 13.48
N LYS A 144 3.82 -14.81 14.43
CA LYS A 144 4.78 -15.83 14.89
C LYS A 144 5.35 -16.72 13.77
N PHE A 145 4.61 -16.93 12.70
CA PHE A 145 5.01 -17.78 11.57
C PHE A 145 5.27 -16.95 10.30
N ALA A 146 4.41 -16.00 9.96
CA ALA A 146 4.59 -15.21 8.75
C ALA A 146 5.74 -14.21 8.83
N LYS A 147 6.27 -13.89 10.03
CA LYS A 147 7.50 -13.07 10.17
C LYS A 147 8.71 -13.71 9.48
N ARG A 148 8.69 -15.03 9.23
CA ARG A 148 9.73 -15.71 8.44
C ARG A 148 9.81 -15.26 6.98
N LEU A 149 8.78 -14.60 6.44
CA LEU A 149 8.88 -13.91 5.14
C LEU A 149 9.99 -12.85 5.13
N LEU A 150 10.42 -12.33 6.29
CA LEU A 150 11.58 -11.43 6.41
C LEU A 150 12.92 -12.16 6.26
N GLU A 151 12.94 -13.49 6.24
CA GLU A 151 14.15 -14.30 5.95
C GLU A 151 14.36 -14.46 4.43
N ASP A 152 13.30 -14.26 3.62
CA ASP A 152 13.29 -14.48 2.16
C ASP A 152 13.67 -13.24 1.34
N TYR A 153 13.80 -12.06 1.98
CA TYR A 153 14.26 -10.82 1.33
C TYR A 153 15.03 -9.93 2.31
N THR A 154 15.86 -9.03 1.78
CA THR A 154 16.50 -7.95 2.55
C THR A 154 16.01 -6.58 2.05
N VAL A 155 16.11 -5.55 2.89
CA VAL A 155 15.90 -4.17 2.42
C VAL A 155 17.18 -3.72 1.71
N PRO A 156 17.13 -3.29 0.43
CA PRO A 156 18.31 -2.81 -0.28
C PRO A 156 18.94 -1.59 0.40
N ASP A 157 20.25 -1.41 0.26
CA ASP A 157 20.98 -0.28 0.86
C ASP A 157 20.44 1.09 0.41
N TYR A 158 19.92 1.17 -0.83
CA TYR A 158 19.13 2.28 -1.40
C TYR A 158 17.99 2.79 -0.50
N PHE A 159 17.45 1.94 0.39
CA PHE A 159 16.28 2.21 1.23
C PHE A 159 16.55 1.89 2.71
N SER A 160 17.82 1.86 3.11
CA SER A 160 18.27 1.54 4.47
C SER A 160 17.96 2.63 5.52
N GLU A 161 17.77 3.89 5.10
CA GLU A 161 17.38 4.98 6.01
C GLU A 161 15.90 4.87 6.44
N ASP A 162 15.66 4.57 7.71
CA ASP A 162 14.32 4.50 8.31
C ASP A 162 14.17 5.43 9.53
N LEU A 163 13.90 6.72 9.27
CA LEU A 163 13.66 7.70 10.33
C LEU A 163 12.39 7.44 11.15
N PHE A 164 11.45 6.59 10.68
CA PHE A 164 10.28 6.18 11.47
C PHE A 164 10.58 5.03 12.44
N GLY A 165 11.66 4.27 12.25
CA GLY A 165 12.15 3.32 13.25
C GLY A 165 12.40 3.97 14.63
N LEU A 166 12.75 5.26 14.66
CA LEU A 166 13.01 6.03 15.88
C LEU A 166 11.84 6.11 16.88
N ILE A 167 10.59 6.00 16.42
CA ILE A 167 9.42 5.99 17.32
C ILE A 167 9.04 4.59 17.81
N GLY A 168 9.68 3.55 17.27
CA GLY A 168 9.49 2.14 17.62
C GLY A 168 8.31 1.47 16.91
N GLU A 169 8.42 0.17 16.69
CA GLU A 169 7.46 -0.65 15.92
C GLU A 169 6.01 -0.53 16.42
N SER A 170 5.77 -0.40 17.72
CA SER A 170 4.41 -0.29 18.28
C SER A 170 3.73 1.08 18.09
N LYS A 171 4.47 2.10 17.63
CA LYS A 171 3.96 3.47 17.43
C LYS A 171 4.06 3.97 15.99
N ARG A 172 4.93 3.37 15.18
CA ARG A 172 5.07 3.73 13.77
C ARG A 172 3.80 3.38 12.97
N PRO A 173 3.54 4.06 11.84
CA PRO A 173 2.55 3.58 10.88
C PRO A 173 2.96 2.20 10.32
N PRO A 174 2.00 1.36 9.89
CA PRO A 174 2.30 0.27 8.98
C PRO A 174 3.05 0.82 7.77
N TYR A 175 4.15 0.16 7.41
CA TYR A 175 5.15 0.68 6.48
C TYR A 175 5.65 -0.36 5.48
N ARG A 176 5.26 -1.63 5.64
CA ARG A 176 5.60 -2.71 4.73
C ARG A 176 4.41 -3.62 4.52
N TRP A 177 4.27 -4.14 3.30
CA TRP A 177 3.14 -4.98 2.91
C TRP A 177 3.63 -6.17 2.09
N PHE A 178 3.09 -7.34 2.43
CA PHE A 178 3.18 -8.54 1.58
C PHE A 178 1.97 -8.56 0.64
N LEU A 179 2.26 -8.71 -0.66
CA LEU A 179 1.31 -8.55 -1.76
C LEU A 179 1.18 -9.88 -2.50
N VAL A 180 -0.05 -10.38 -2.73
CA VAL A 180 -0.31 -11.55 -3.58
C VAL A 180 -1.57 -11.31 -4.40
N ASP A 181 -1.46 -11.51 -5.72
CA ASP A 181 -2.55 -11.37 -6.68
C ASP A 181 -2.51 -12.43 -7.79
N ARG A 182 -3.66 -12.72 -8.41
CA ARG A 182 -3.79 -13.34 -9.74
C ARG A 182 -4.69 -12.47 -10.58
N VAL A 183 -4.13 -11.94 -11.65
CA VAL A 183 -4.89 -11.41 -12.77
C VAL A 183 -4.63 -12.32 -13.97
N GLU A 184 -5.63 -13.13 -14.31
CA GLU A 184 -5.83 -13.72 -15.64
C GLU A 184 -7.04 -13.03 -16.25
N VAL A 185 -6.80 -11.88 -16.90
CA VAL A 185 -7.86 -11.14 -17.60
C VAL A 185 -7.67 -11.33 -19.09
N GLU A 186 -8.60 -12.05 -19.70
CA GLU A 186 -8.89 -11.85 -21.12
C GLU A 186 -9.56 -10.48 -21.26
N LEU A 187 -8.85 -9.51 -21.85
CA LEU A 187 -9.35 -8.15 -22.11
C LEU A 187 -10.64 -8.24 -22.94
N PRO A 188 -11.79 -7.68 -22.48
CA PRO A 188 -11.93 -6.21 -22.57
C PRO A 188 -12.87 -5.52 -21.54
N VAL A 189 -12.70 -4.18 -21.39
CA VAL A 189 -13.57 -3.23 -20.62
C VAL A 189 -13.51 -3.41 -19.08
N VAL A 190 -13.53 -2.36 -18.24
CA VAL A 190 -14.68 -1.94 -17.36
C VAL A 190 -14.16 -1.03 -16.26
N LYS A 191 -14.83 0.01 -15.74
CA LYS A 191 -15.57 1.20 -16.29
C LYS A 191 -14.77 2.42 -15.69
N GLY A 192 -15.26 3.65 -15.36
CA GLY A 192 -14.33 4.56 -14.59
C GLY A 192 -14.62 6.03 -14.15
N ARG A 193 -14.50 6.30 -12.82
CA ARG A 193 -14.11 7.56 -12.10
C ARG A 193 -14.75 8.94 -12.38
N LYS A 194 -14.62 9.45 -13.62
CA LYS A 194 -14.81 10.89 -14.02
C LYS A 194 -15.77 11.10 -15.19
N LEU A 195 -16.36 10.04 -15.74
CA LEU A 195 -17.75 10.06 -16.20
C LEU A 195 -18.48 8.90 -15.48
N ILE A 196 -18.26 8.72 -14.17
CA ILE A 196 -19.14 7.87 -13.35
C ILE A 196 -20.48 8.56 -13.32
N LEU A 197 -21.51 7.82 -13.67
CA LEU A 197 -22.89 8.22 -13.43
C LEU A 197 -23.30 7.76 -12.01
N PRO A 198 -24.27 8.41 -11.36
CA PRO A 198 -24.75 7.97 -10.05
C PRO A 198 -25.21 6.51 -10.10
N GLY A 199 -24.47 5.62 -9.41
CA GLY A 199 -24.76 4.18 -9.35
C GLY A 199 -23.69 3.24 -9.93
N GLU A 200 -22.55 3.73 -10.43
CA GLU A 200 -21.42 2.87 -10.86
C GLU A 200 -20.28 2.78 -9.81
N ASP A 201 -19.52 1.67 -9.89
CA ASP A 201 -18.62 1.13 -8.86
C ASP A 201 -17.27 1.84 -8.68
N ASP A 202 -16.48 1.41 -7.69
CA ASP A 202 -15.26 2.09 -7.21
C ASP A 202 -14.03 1.15 -7.10
N GLU A 203 -13.92 0.19 -8.01
CA GLU A 203 -12.82 -0.78 -8.06
C GLU A 203 -11.48 -0.22 -8.61
N ALA A 204 -10.39 -0.99 -8.49
CA ALA A 204 -9.07 -0.59 -8.98
C ALA A 204 -8.98 -0.65 -10.53
N ILE A 205 -9.53 -1.70 -11.15
CA ILE A 205 -9.61 -1.86 -12.61
C ILE A 205 -10.35 -0.69 -13.28
N HIS A 206 -11.32 -0.12 -12.56
CA HIS A 206 -12.07 1.10 -12.90
C HIS A 206 -11.17 2.33 -13.16
N TYR A 207 -9.96 2.35 -12.59
CA TYR A 207 -9.01 3.42 -12.85
C TYR A 207 -8.41 3.31 -14.27
N PHE A 208 -8.00 2.11 -14.68
CA PHE A 208 -7.20 1.90 -15.88
C PHE A 208 -8.00 1.91 -17.16
N THR A 209 -9.09 1.15 -17.21
CA THR A 209 -9.84 0.86 -18.43
C THR A 209 -10.59 2.07 -18.98
N THR A 210 -10.87 3.07 -18.14
CA THR A 210 -11.76 4.17 -18.49
C THR A 210 -11.41 5.49 -17.82
N ILE A 211 -10.92 5.52 -16.58
CA ILE A 211 -10.50 6.79 -15.98
C ILE A 211 -9.32 7.39 -16.67
N LEU A 212 -8.26 6.60 -16.79
CA LEU A 212 -7.01 7.05 -17.35
C LEU A 212 -7.24 7.47 -18.82
N PRO A 213 -8.01 6.73 -19.64
CA PRO A 213 -8.55 7.21 -20.92
C PRO A 213 -9.39 8.49 -20.90
N ARG A 214 -10.19 8.75 -19.84
CA ARG A 214 -10.98 10.00 -19.69
C ARG A 214 -10.09 11.19 -19.32
N ILE A 215 -9.12 10.99 -18.43
CA ILE A 215 -8.11 11.99 -18.03
C ILE A 215 -7.21 12.33 -19.22
N LYS A 216 -6.59 11.32 -19.85
CA LYS A 216 -5.72 11.49 -21.03
C LYS A 216 -6.41 12.25 -22.16
N ARG A 217 -7.65 11.87 -22.51
CA ARG A 217 -8.44 12.60 -23.53
C ARG A 217 -8.69 14.06 -23.13
N ARG A 218 -9.06 14.33 -21.87
CA ARG A 218 -9.34 15.70 -21.42
C ARG A 218 -8.08 16.57 -21.40
N ALA A 219 -6.94 16.01 -20.98
CA ALA A 219 -5.63 16.67 -21.05
C ALA A 219 -5.26 17.01 -22.51
N ALA A 220 -5.35 16.05 -23.43
CA ALA A 220 -5.09 16.26 -24.85
C ALA A 220 -5.99 17.36 -25.45
N THR A 221 -7.30 17.33 -25.18
CA THR A 221 -8.23 18.35 -25.69
C THR A 221 -8.08 19.73 -25.04
N SER A 222 -7.45 19.82 -23.86
CA SER A 222 -7.19 21.12 -23.21
C SER A 222 -6.01 21.87 -23.83
N GLY A 223 -5.16 21.19 -24.62
CA GLY A 223 -3.94 21.76 -25.18
C GLY A 223 -2.97 22.28 -24.11
N GLY A 224 -2.87 21.58 -22.97
CA GLY A 224 -2.02 21.99 -21.85
C GLY A 224 -2.52 23.24 -21.11
N LYS A 225 -3.85 23.45 -21.00
CA LYS A 225 -4.44 24.61 -20.31
C LYS A 225 -5.35 24.21 -19.16
N GLY A 226 -5.50 25.10 -18.17
CA GLY A 226 -6.28 24.87 -16.97
C GLY A 226 -5.69 23.76 -16.09
N ASP A 227 -6.55 22.97 -15.44
CA ASP A 227 -6.16 21.92 -14.47
C ASP A 227 -5.21 20.82 -15.02
N TYR A 228 -5.02 20.78 -16.35
CA TYR A 228 -4.21 19.79 -17.06
C TYR A 228 -2.92 20.37 -17.64
N SER A 229 -2.55 21.62 -17.33
CA SER A 229 -1.35 22.26 -17.92
C SER A 229 -0.04 21.54 -17.64
N ASN A 230 0.02 20.82 -16.52
CA ASN A 230 1.19 20.07 -16.08
C ASN A 230 0.84 18.57 -15.96
N PHE A 231 -0.13 18.07 -16.74
CA PHE A 231 -0.49 16.66 -16.73
C PHE A 231 0.44 15.85 -17.64
N GLU A 232 1.30 15.05 -17.02
CA GLU A 232 2.09 14.03 -17.68
C GLU A 232 1.72 12.66 -17.10
N CYS A 233 1.73 11.63 -17.93
CA CYS A 233 1.35 10.28 -17.55
C CYS A 233 2.28 9.28 -18.23
N TYR A 234 3.04 8.58 -17.40
CA TYR A 234 4.02 7.59 -17.78
C TYR A 234 3.48 6.20 -17.42
N GLU A 235 3.65 5.25 -18.34
CA GLU A 235 3.15 3.88 -18.20
C GLU A 235 4.29 2.92 -18.51
N PHE A 236 4.48 1.92 -17.67
CA PHE A 236 5.49 0.89 -17.84
C PHE A 236 5.11 -0.41 -17.15
N THR A 237 5.76 -1.50 -17.56
CA THR A 237 5.61 -2.82 -16.95
C THR A 237 6.81 -3.05 -16.03
N GLN A 238 6.55 -3.38 -14.77
CA GLN A 238 7.58 -3.91 -13.85
C GLN A 238 7.73 -5.42 -14.10
N TYR A 239 8.95 -5.88 -14.28
CA TYR A 239 9.29 -7.29 -14.46
C TYR A 239 9.80 -7.94 -13.16
N PRO A 240 9.78 -9.29 -13.04
CA PRO A 240 10.29 -9.98 -11.87
C PRO A 240 11.74 -9.61 -11.56
N GLY A 241 12.02 -9.28 -10.29
CA GLY A 241 13.34 -8.83 -9.82
C GLY A 241 13.64 -7.33 -10.01
N GLU A 242 12.81 -6.58 -10.73
CA GLU A 242 12.93 -5.12 -10.82
C GLU A 242 12.35 -4.42 -9.59
N THR A 243 13.00 -3.33 -9.16
CA THR A 243 12.60 -2.53 -7.99
C THR A 243 12.12 -1.15 -8.43
N VAL A 244 10.85 -0.82 -8.23
CA VAL A 244 10.32 0.51 -8.56
C VAL A 244 10.51 1.45 -7.39
N PHE A 245 11.24 2.55 -7.62
CA PHE A 245 11.27 3.69 -6.70
C PHE A 245 10.16 4.69 -7.07
N VAL A 246 9.20 4.88 -6.16
CA VAL A 246 8.16 5.91 -6.27
C VAL A 246 8.44 7.01 -5.25
N PRO A 247 8.90 8.20 -5.67
CA PRO A 247 9.17 9.29 -4.76
C PRO A 247 7.88 9.91 -4.21
N HIS A 248 8.02 10.63 -3.09
CA HIS A 248 6.90 11.36 -2.49
C HIS A 248 6.27 12.36 -3.48
N GLY A 249 4.95 12.52 -3.40
CA GLY A 249 4.19 13.42 -4.28
C GLY A 249 3.81 12.84 -5.65
N TRP A 250 4.39 11.71 -6.07
CA TRP A 250 4.02 11.05 -7.32
C TRP A 250 2.72 10.24 -7.18
N TRP A 251 1.71 10.65 -7.94
CA TRP A 251 0.50 9.86 -8.13
C TRP A 251 0.84 8.61 -8.95
N HIS A 252 0.47 7.45 -8.43
CA HIS A 252 0.73 6.16 -9.05
C HIS A 252 -0.50 5.27 -8.92
N ALA A 253 -0.68 4.38 -9.88
CA ALA A 253 -1.66 3.31 -9.85
C ALA A 253 -0.97 2.05 -10.40
N VAL A 254 -1.26 0.90 -9.81
CA VAL A 254 -0.70 -0.39 -10.24
C VAL A 254 -1.83 -1.31 -10.67
N MET A 255 -1.62 -2.04 -11.77
CA MET A 255 -2.48 -3.12 -12.23
C MET A 255 -1.59 -4.34 -12.43
N ASN A 256 -1.86 -5.43 -11.69
CA ASN A 256 -1.17 -6.69 -11.93
C ASN A 256 -1.68 -7.27 -13.26
N VAL A 257 -0.77 -7.75 -14.10
CA VAL A 257 -1.11 -8.32 -15.43
C VAL A 257 -0.87 -9.83 -15.52
N THR A 258 -0.29 -10.39 -14.46
CA THR A 258 0.01 -11.81 -14.27
C THR A 258 -0.09 -12.15 -12.77
N HIS A 259 0.05 -13.43 -12.42
CA HIS A 259 0.27 -13.86 -11.04
C HIS A 259 1.45 -13.09 -10.42
N THR A 260 1.18 -12.26 -9.43
CA THR A 260 2.16 -11.33 -8.87
C THR A 260 2.30 -11.57 -7.38
N VAL A 261 3.55 -11.74 -6.93
CA VAL A 261 3.91 -11.65 -5.51
C VAL A 261 4.97 -10.57 -5.37
N GLY A 262 4.81 -9.72 -4.36
CA GLY A 262 5.73 -8.63 -4.11
C GLY A 262 5.76 -8.21 -2.65
N VAL A 263 6.79 -7.44 -2.32
CA VAL A 263 6.87 -6.69 -1.06
C VAL A 263 7.07 -5.23 -1.41
N THR A 264 6.31 -4.35 -0.79
CA THR A 264 6.48 -2.90 -0.91
C THR A 264 6.70 -2.29 0.46
N GLN A 265 7.53 -1.23 0.54
CA GLN A 265 7.79 -0.50 1.77
C GLN A 265 7.78 1.01 1.56
N ASN A 266 7.10 1.72 2.47
CA ASN A 266 7.23 3.16 2.63
C ASN A 266 8.37 3.44 3.61
N TYR A 267 9.29 4.34 3.25
CA TYR A 267 10.43 4.72 4.08
C TYR A 267 10.57 6.24 4.21
N CYS A 268 11.26 6.70 5.25
CA CYS A 268 11.56 8.10 5.47
C CYS A 268 13.06 8.30 5.61
N SER A 269 13.65 8.99 4.64
CA SER A 269 15.07 9.33 4.56
C SER A 269 15.31 10.79 4.93
N LYS A 270 16.58 11.18 5.08
CA LYS A 270 16.98 12.59 5.26
C LYS A 270 16.59 13.48 4.06
N ARG A 271 16.43 12.89 2.87
CA ARG A 271 16.12 13.59 1.62
C ARG A 271 14.64 13.95 1.57
N ASN A 272 13.75 12.99 1.82
CA ASN A 272 12.30 13.20 1.82
C ASN A 272 11.74 13.77 3.15
N PHE A 273 12.59 13.94 4.17
CA PHE A 273 12.22 14.31 5.54
C PHE A 273 11.24 15.49 5.65
N ASP A 274 11.44 16.58 4.89
CA ASP A 274 10.62 17.78 5.05
C ASP A 274 9.15 17.52 4.71
N GLU A 275 8.86 16.93 3.56
CA GLU A 275 7.48 16.62 3.15
C GLU A 275 6.85 15.57 4.08
N VAL A 276 7.63 14.57 4.50
CA VAL A 276 7.16 13.59 5.50
C VAL A 276 6.85 14.26 6.84
N TRP A 277 7.65 15.24 7.28
CA TRP A 277 7.39 16.04 8.49
C TRP A 277 6.13 16.90 8.36
N LEU A 278 5.95 17.60 7.24
CA LEU A 278 4.78 18.46 6.97
C LEU A 278 3.47 17.66 6.99
N GLN A 279 3.46 16.46 6.40
CA GLN A 279 2.33 15.54 6.44
C GLN A 279 2.14 14.89 7.82
N THR A 280 3.23 14.50 8.49
CA THR A 280 3.19 13.83 9.80
C THR A 280 2.70 14.75 10.91
N ARG A 281 3.17 16.00 10.98
CA ARG A 281 2.77 16.97 12.01
C ARG A 281 1.28 17.31 11.94
N SER A 282 0.71 17.32 10.74
CA SER A 282 -0.70 17.63 10.50
C SER A 282 -1.61 16.40 10.69
N GLY A 283 -1.28 15.27 10.05
CA GLY A 283 -2.09 14.05 10.08
C GLY A 283 -1.95 13.20 11.35
N ARG A 284 -0.73 13.09 11.91
CA ARG A 284 -0.40 12.22 13.06
C ARG A 284 0.13 13.02 14.26
N LYS A 285 -0.53 14.14 14.55
CA LYS A 285 -0.28 15.11 15.65
C LYS A 285 0.50 14.61 16.88
N LYS A 286 0.00 13.59 17.59
CA LYS A 286 0.65 13.02 18.80
C LYS A 286 1.97 12.30 18.47
N MET A 287 1.99 11.55 17.37
CA MET A 287 3.17 10.83 16.88
C MET A 287 4.28 11.81 16.51
N ALA A 288 3.93 12.93 15.85
CA ALA A 288 4.88 13.97 15.45
C ALA A 288 5.61 14.60 16.66
N CYS A 289 4.93 14.82 17.78
CA CYS A 289 5.58 15.27 19.03
C CYS A 289 6.58 14.25 19.57
N SER A 290 6.20 12.96 19.60
CA SER A 290 7.11 11.88 20.00
C SER A 290 8.29 11.72 19.05
N TRP A 291 8.07 11.91 17.75
CA TRP A 291 9.10 11.83 16.72
C TRP A 291 10.07 13.00 16.81
N LEU A 292 9.58 14.22 17.02
CA LEU A 292 10.44 15.40 17.22
C LEU A 292 11.38 15.25 18.41
N ARG A 293 10.90 14.69 19.53
CA ARG A 293 11.76 14.38 20.69
C ARG A 293 12.85 13.37 20.33
N LYS A 294 12.50 12.29 19.63
CA LYS A 294 13.49 11.29 19.16
C LYS A 294 14.47 11.84 18.13
N LEU A 295 14.03 12.74 17.25
CA LEU A 295 14.91 13.47 16.34
C LEU A 295 15.85 14.41 17.11
N GLN A 296 15.41 15.06 18.18
CA GLN A 296 16.32 15.89 19.01
C GLN A 296 17.42 15.06 19.70
N GLU A 297 17.14 13.80 20.03
CA GLU A 297 18.11 12.88 20.64
C GLU A 297 19.11 12.30 19.60
N HIS A 298 18.63 11.91 18.42
CA HIS A 298 19.44 11.14 17.44
C HIS A 298 19.88 11.92 16.18
N TYR A 299 19.11 12.93 15.75
CA TYR A 299 19.34 13.72 14.53
C TYR A 299 19.02 15.21 14.77
N PRO A 300 19.83 15.92 15.59
CA PRO A 300 19.55 17.28 16.03
C PRO A 300 19.49 18.31 14.89
N ASP A 301 20.11 18.00 13.75
CA ASP A 301 20.00 18.73 12.49
C ASP A 301 18.59 18.63 11.88
N LEU A 302 18.02 17.42 11.77
CA LEU A 302 16.65 17.21 11.31
C LEU A 302 15.63 17.81 12.28
N ALA A 303 15.87 17.71 13.59
CA ALA A 303 15.03 18.38 14.59
C ALA A 303 15.05 19.91 14.46
N ARG A 304 16.21 20.50 14.10
CA ARG A 304 16.32 21.94 13.80
C ARG A 304 15.53 22.29 12.53
N ARG A 305 15.61 21.45 11.49
CA ARG A 305 14.88 21.59 10.21
C ARG A 305 13.36 21.51 10.42
N ALA A 306 12.87 20.51 11.16
CA ALA A 306 11.48 20.39 11.58
C ALA A 306 10.95 21.61 12.36
N LYS A 307 11.73 22.11 13.33
CA LYS A 307 11.39 23.34 14.07
C LYS A 307 11.40 24.59 13.17
N ALA A 308 12.27 24.66 12.17
CA ALA A 308 12.30 25.73 11.20
C ALA A 308 11.05 25.72 10.28
N LEU A 309 10.65 24.55 9.77
CA LEU A 309 9.40 24.37 9.02
C LEU A 309 8.16 24.75 9.86
N ASN A 310 8.17 24.46 11.16
CA ASN A 310 7.08 24.87 12.04
C ASN A 310 7.02 26.39 12.21
N ARG A 311 8.17 27.07 12.40
CA ARG A 311 8.21 28.54 12.46
C ARG A 311 7.80 29.19 11.13
N ARG A 312 8.28 28.67 9.99
CA ARG A 312 7.94 29.14 8.63
C ARG A 312 6.42 29.20 8.44
N ASP A 313 5.75 28.12 8.81
CA ASP A 313 4.32 27.94 8.55
C ASP A 313 3.43 28.33 9.75
N ARG A 314 4.02 28.93 10.80
CA ARG A 314 3.39 29.25 12.10
C ARG A 314 2.62 28.06 12.72
N PHE A 315 3.13 26.85 12.51
CA PHE A 315 2.50 25.61 12.95
C PHE A 315 2.72 25.37 14.45
N VAL A 316 1.65 25.40 15.22
CA VAL A 316 1.63 25.04 16.65
C VAL A 316 1.59 23.52 16.78
N MET A 317 2.52 22.94 17.56
CA MET A 317 2.54 21.49 17.79
C MET A 317 1.42 21.07 18.74
N TRP A 318 1.06 19.79 18.69
CA TRP A 318 -0.06 19.25 19.45
C TRP A 318 0.07 19.39 20.97
N GLU A 319 1.27 19.24 21.50
CA GLU A 319 1.55 19.42 22.93
C GLU A 319 1.37 20.91 23.35
N ASP A 320 1.57 21.84 22.43
CA ASP A 320 1.47 23.30 22.61
C ASP A 320 0.08 23.88 22.26
N ASP A 321 -0.91 23.06 21.88
CA ASP A 321 -2.26 23.48 21.47
C ASP A 321 -3.36 22.90 22.40
N PRO A 322 -3.64 23.58 23.55
CA PRO A 322 -4.68 23.15 24.49
C PRO A 322 -6.10 23.12 23.89
N GLU A 323 -6.37 23.96 22.89
CA GLU A 323 -7.67 23.98 22.22
C GLU A 323 -7.87 22.75 21.33
N ALA A 324 -6.91 22.38 20.50
CA ALA A 324 -6.99 21.16 19.69
C ALA A 324 -7.11 19.92 20.58
N GLN A 325 -6.40 19.89 21.72
CA GLN A 325 -6.57 18.84 22.73
C GLN A 325 -8.00 18.80 23.29
N ARG A 326 -8.61 19.95 23.63
CA ARG A 326 -10.01 20.03 24.10
C ARG A 326 -11.00 19.59 23.02
N ARG A 327 -10.85 20.09 21.78
CA ARG A 327 -11.71 19.75 20.62
C ARG A 327 -11.66 18.26 20.31
N TYR A 328 -10.46 17.65 20.37
CA TYR A 328 -10.27 16.21 20.20
C TYR A 328 -10.91 15.40 21.34
N ARG A 329 -10.68 15.76 22.61
CA ARG A 329 -11.31 15.07 23.76
C ARG A 329 -12.84 15.03 23.62
N LYS A 330 -13.46 16.14 23.18
CA LYS A 330 -14.90 16.19 22.87
C LYS A 330 -15.26 15.24 21.72
N LYS A 331 -14.53 15.28 20.60
CA LYS A 331 -14.77 14.43 19.42
C LYS A 331 -14.67 12.93 19.73
N GLU A 332 -13.70 12.51 20.55
CA GLU A 332 -13.56 11.10 20.93
C GLU A 332 -14.69 10.65 21.87
N ALA A 333 -15.11 11.50 22.82
CA ALA A 333 -16.27 11.24 23.67
C ALA A 333 -17.58 11.12 22.86
N ASP A 334 -17.76 11.99 21.85
CA ASP A 334 -18.89 11.90 20.91
C ASP A 334 -18.85 10.62 20.06
N LYS A 335 -17.66 10.16 19.63
CA LYS A 335 -17.50 8.88 18.92
C LYS A 335 -17.85 7.69 19.79
N GLU A 336 -17.31 7.60 21.01
CA GLU A 336 -17.57 6.47 21.91
C GLU A 336 -19.03 6.42 22.34
N ARG A 337 -19.70 7.57 22.52
CA ARG A 337 -21.17 7.62 22.70
C ARG A 337 -21.90 7.00 21.50
N LYS A 338 -21.63 7.45 20.28
CA LYS A 338 -22.24 6.89 19.04
C LYS A 338 -21.96 5.40 18.84
N LYS A 339 -20.76 4.94 19.21
CA LYS A 339 -20.35 3.54 19.12
C LYS A 339 -21.08 2.67 20.15
N ARG A 340 -21.31 3.20 21.36
CA ARG A 340 -22.16 2.56 22.37
C ARG A 340 -23.62 2.48 21.90
N GLU A 341 -24.18 3.59 21.41
CA GLU A 341 -25.55 3.62 20.83
C GLU A 341 -25.72 2.57 19.71
N LYS A 342 -24.78 2.51 18.75
CA LYS A 342 -24.76 1.47 17.69
C LYS A 342 -24.72 0.05 18.26
N ARG A 343 -23.94 -0.21 19.32
CA ARG A 343 -23.84 -1.54 19.97
C ARG A 343 -25.15 -1.94 20.63
N GLU A 344 -25.73 -1.06 21.44
CA GLU A 344 -27.02 -1.28 22.09
C GLU A 344 -28.15 -1.51 21.06
N GLN A 345 -28.10 -0.83 19.91
CA GLN A 345 -29.03 -1.06 18.80
C GLN A 345 -28.83 -2.43 18.13
N LYS A 346 -27.57 -2.80 17.78
CA LYS A 346 -27.25 -4.13 17.21
C LYS A 346 -27.63 -5.27 18.19
N GLU A 347 -27.52 -5.07 19.50
CA GLU A 347 -27.96 -6.02 20.52
C GLU A 347 -29.49 -6.15 20.61
N LYS A 348 -30.22 -5.04 20.65
CA LYS A 348 -31.71 -5.04 20.61
C LYS A 348 -32.25 -5.71 19.35
N GLU A 349 -31.61 -5.51 18.20
CA GLU A 349 -31.98 -6.16 16.95
C GLU A 349 -31.70 -7.67 16.99
N ARG A 350 -30.55 -8.10 17.53
CA ARG A 350 -30.23 -9.53 17.75
C ARG A 350 -31.21 -10.19 18.71
N ALA A 351 -31.64 -9.51 19.77
CA ALA A 351 -32.65 -10.00 20.71
C ALA A 351 -33.99 -10.23 20.00
N ARG A 352 -34.51 -9.21 19.28
CA ARG A 352 -35.75 -9.32 18.48
C ARG A 352 -35.67 -10.43 17.42
N LYS A 353 -34.52 -10.60 16.76
CA LYS A 353 -34.31 -11.69 15.80
C LYS A 353 -34.37 -13.06 16.48
N LYS A 354 -33.79 -13.23 17.67
CA LYS A 354 -33.88 -14.47 18.46
C LYS A 354 -35.31 -14.76 18.91
N GLU A 355 -36.03 -13.75 19.39
CA GLU A 355 -37.43 -13.85 19.83
C GLU A 355 -38.32 -14.33 18.67
N LYS A 356 -38.25 -13.67 17.51
CA LYS A 356 -38.97 -14.05 16.30
C LYS A 356 -38.64 -15.46 15.79
N TRP A 357 -37.39 -15.91 15.95
CA TRP A 357 -36.98 -17.28 15.58
C TRP A 357 -37.44 -18.33 16.60
N GLY A 358 -37.55 -17.95 17.88
CA GLY A 358 -38.15 -18.77 18.93
C GLY A 358 -39.64 -19.01 18.71
N ASP A 359 -40.38 -17.96 18.35
CA ASP A 359 -41.81 -18.04 18.02
C ASP A 359 -42.10 -18.88 16.76
N HIS A 360 -41.18 -18.89 15.79
CA HIS A 360 -41.33 -19.78 14.64
C HIS A 360 -41.23 -21.26 15.04
N ARG A 361 -40.26 -21.62 15.89
CA ARG A 361 -40.12 -22.99 16.41
C ARG A 361 -41.30 -23.46 17.28
N THR A 362 -41.90 -22.57 18.06
CA THR A 362 -43.08 -22.93 18.88
C THR A 362 -44.36 -23.04 18.03
N THR A 363 -44.47 -22.27 16.93
CA THR A 363 -45.59 -22.42 15.99
C THR A 363 -45.45 -23.64 15.07
N GLU A 364 -44.24 -24.01 14.65
CA GLU A 364 -43.98 -25.29 13.94
C GLU A 364 -44.32 -26.49 14.83
N ARG A 365 -43.78 -26.55 16.07
CA ARG A 365 -44.10 -27.63 17.02
C ARG A 365 -45.58 -27.76 17.37
N ARG A 366 -46.34 -26.65 17.35
CA ARG A 366 -47.80 -26.69 17.57
C ARG A 366 -48.59 -27.22 16.37
N LYS A 367 -48.02 -27.21 15.16
CA LYS A 367 -48.60 -27.87 13.99
C LYS A 367 -48.26 -29.36 13.96
N GLU A 368 -47.02 -29.73 14.29
CA GLU A 368 -46.58 -31.13 14.37
C GLU A 368 -47.28 -31.95 15.47
N THR A 369 -47.82 -31.30 16.51
CA THR A 369 -48.54 -31.96 17.61
C THR A 369 -50.06 -31.99 17.44
N HIS A 370 -50.59 -31.57 16.29
CA HIS A 370 -52.02 -31.56 15.94
C HIS A 370 -52.29 -32.20 14.57
N SER A 371 -51.44 -33.11 14.13
CA SER A 371 -51.57 -33.83 12.86
C SER A 371 -51.45 -35.34 13.02
#